data_AF-A0A2T2PC21-F1
#
_entry.id   AF-A0A2T2PC21-F1
#
_cell.length_a   1.000
_cell.length_b   1.000
_cell.length_c   1.000
_cell.angle_alpha   90.00
_cell.angle_beta   90.00
_cell.angle_gamma   90.00
#
_symmetry.space_group_name_H-M   'P 1'
#
loop_
_entity.id
_entity.type
_entity.pdbx_description
1 polymer ?
#
loop_
_entity_poly.entity_id
_entity_poly.type
_entity_poly.pdbx_seq_one_letter_code
_entity_poly.pdbx_strand_id
1 'polypeptide(L)'
;MLEHIDLQLGWPSPSLFPSSQILEGTSNIINSEGKSTEALIYGPDAGCEPLRRGIAEWLSSIYISGGPIAYERICVHNGASANLGNILARFTEPGYTRNIWMIEPSYFLACPIFTDAGFQGLLRGVPEEEEGLDIKFLEHSIERNTGTRYTKLYKHVIYGVPTFSNPSGKTMSLRRREQLVRLARKFDALVITDDVYDALCWSIHEHDDISQLGNPPPRLVDIDKVLDHGPKDEWGNTISNGSFSKITAPGIRVGWAEGTSSLSLALSQLGSTRPGGCPAQLTASIVHELLSSGTLQRHLSFTVIPTFQSRYYALIRAVQEHLIPLGFQISTGQPYNASLGTTTKAISSLHHRCVPDAGGYFTYLLLSWAWHTTKEILEGIRRIACLAEEVRKQDA
;
A
#
# COMPACT_ATOMS: atom_id res chain seq x y z
N MET A 1 -27.89 18.26 -8.65
CA MET A 1 -26.99 17.47 -9.52
C MET A 1 -26.14 16.58 -8.64
N LEU A 2 -26.50 15.32 -8.49
CA LEU A 2 -25.55 14.27 -8.15
C LEU A 2 -25.43 13.46 -9.44
N GLU A 3 -24.48 13.83 -10.30
CA GLU A 3 -24.46 13.30 -11.68
C GLU A 3 -24.06 11.82 -11.75
N HIS A 4 -23.16 11.31 -10.91
CA HIS A 4 -22.84 9.88 -10.81
C HIS A 4 -22.20 9.56 -9.43
N ILE A 5 -22.36 8.33 -8.93
CA ILE A 5 -21.59 7.80 -7.79
C ILE A 5 -20.37 7.07 -8.35
N ASP A 6 -19.16 7.58 -8.09
CA ASP A 6 -17.91 6.96 -8.54
C ASP A 6 -17.38 5.98 -7.48
N LEU A 7 -17.49 4.68 -7.78
CA LEU A 7 -16.99 3.59 -6.93
C LEU A 7 -15.54 3.19 -7.25
N GLN A 8 -14.85 3.90 -8.15
CA GLN A 8 -13.46 3.62 -8.54
C GLN A 8 -12.44 4.48 -7.77
N LEU A 9 -12.88 5.52 -7.05
CA LEU A 9 -11.98 6.43 -6.35
C LEU A 9 -11.36 5.77 -5.11
N GLY A 10 -10.05 5.58 -5.14
CA GLY A 10 -9.30 4.94 -4.06
C GLY A 10 -8.81 5.87 -2.95
N TRP A 11 -9.52 6.94 -2.59
CA TRP A 11 -9.08 7.92 -1.58
C TRP A 11 -10.26 8.46 -0.77
N PRO A 12 -10.04 9.09 0.40
CA PRO A 12 -11.16 9.52 1.23
C PRO A 12 -12.04 10.57 0.56
N SER A 13 -13.35 10.48 0.81
CA SER A 13 -14.30 11.51 0.37
C SER A 13 -13.97 12.85 1.03
N PRO A 14 -14.24 14.00 0.40
CA PRO A 14 -13.89 15.31 0.96
C PRO A 14 -14.41 15.57 2.39
N SER A 15 -15.55 14.96 2.76
CA SER A 15 -16.10 15.01 4.11
C SER A 15 -15.21 14.39 5.19
N LEU A 16 -14.24 13.56 4.81
CA LEU A 16 -13.30 12.88 5.71
C LEU A 16 -11.95 13.58 5.79
N PHE A 17 -11.75 14.69 5.07
CA PHE A 17 -10.49 15.43 5.15
C PHE A 17 -10.38 16.12 6.52
N PRO A 18 -9.23 15.99 7.21
CA PRO A 18 -9.01 16.62 8.50
C PRO A 18 -8.65 18.11 8.34
N SER A 19 -9.49 18.88 7.65
CA SER A 19 -9.20 20.25 7.23
C SER A 19 -8.98 21.20 8.42
N SER A 20 -9.77 21.06 9.48
CA SER A 20 -9.60 21.88 10.70
C SER A 20 -8.32 21.52 11.44
N GLN A 21 -7.98 20.24 11.52
CA GLN A 21 -6.75 19.77 12.15
C GLN A 21 -5.50 20.20 11.34
N ILE A 22 -5.59 20.18 10.00
CA ILE A 22 -4.54 20.70 9.12
C ILE A 22 -4.37 22.22 9.34
N LEU A 23 -5.46 22.98 9.44
CA LEU A 23 -5.42 24.41 9.73
C LEU A 23 -4.76 24.70 11.08
N GLU A 24 -5.12 23.94 12.11
CA GLU A 24 -4.54 24.05 13.46
C GLU A 24 -3.04 23.75 13.44
N GLY A 25 -2.63 22.61 12.86
CA GLY A 25 -1.22 22.25 12.74
C GLY A 25 -0.41 23.27 11.95
N THR A 26 -0.98 23.79 10.86
CA THR A 26 -0.35 24.87 10.07
C THR A 26 -0.19 26.14 10.91
N SER A 27 -1.23 26.55 11.64
CA SER A 27 -1.19 27.73 12.49
C SER A 27 -0.15 27.60 13.61
N ASN A 28 -0.03 26.41 14.21
CA ASN A 28 0.98 26.12 15.24
C ASN A 28 2.42 26.23 14.72
N ILE A 29 2.66 25.86 13.47
CA ILE A 29 3.96 25.99 12.82
C ILE A 29 4.25 27.44 12.50
N ILE A 30 3.35 28.12 11.77
CA ILE A 30 3.58 29.45 11.22
C ILE A 30 3.67 30.52 12.32
N ASN A 31 2.88 30.40 13.40
CA ASN A 31 2.90 31.35 14.51
C ASN A 31 4.07 31.15 15.49
N SER A 32 4.88 30.11 15.33
CA SER A 32 6.06 29.84 16.14
C SER A 32 7.33 30.15 15.34
N GLU A 33 8.10 31.16 15.75
CA GLU A 33 9.30 31.61 15.01
C GLU A 33 10.28 30.46 14.70
N GLY A 34 10.54 29.59 15.68
CA GLY A 34 11.42 28.42 15.51
C GLY A 34 10.85 27.40 14.53
N LYS A 35 9.60 26.95 14.73
CA LYS A 35 8.97 25.95 13.86
C LYS A 35 8.77 26.46 12.44
N SER A 36 8.39 27.73 12.29
CA SER A 36 8.23 28.40 11.01
C SER A 36 9.55 28.45 10.24
N THR A 37 10.66 28.80 10.91
CA THR A 37 11.99 28.78 10.30
C THR A 37 12.36 27.39 9.78
N GLU A 38 12.20 26.34 10.59
CA GLU A 38 12.52 24.96 10.19
C GLU A 38 11.62 24.44 9.05
N ALA A 39 10.35 24.85 9.02
CA ALA A 39 9.37 24.37 8.03
C ALA A 39 9.47 25.10 6.67
N LEU A 40 9.99 26.32 6.63
CA LEU A 40 10.02 27.18 5.43
C LEU A 40 11.39 27.20 4.71
N ILE A 41 12.43 26.63 5.29
CA ILE A 41 13.74 26.44 4.64
C ILE A 41 13.82 25.10 3.91
N TYR A 42 14.88 24.88 3.13
CA TYR A 42 15.18 23.55 2.60
C TYR A 42 15.44 22.55 3.73
N GLY A 43 14.71 21.43 3.68
CA GLY A 43 14.82 20.38 4.69
C GLY A 43 16.03 19.46 4.47
N PRO A 44 16.30 18.54 5.40
CA PRO A 44 17.27 17.47 5.18
C PRO A 44 16.85 16.57 4.01
N ASP A 45 17.84 16.00 3.29
CA ASP A 45 17.64 15.11 2.15
C ASP A 45 16.62 13.99 2.42
N ALA A 46 16.74 13.32 3.56
CA ALA A 46 15.87 12.19 3.93
C ALA A 46 14.52 12.62 4.54
N GLY A 47 14.28 13.93 4.67
CA GLY A 47 13.19 14.50 5.45
C GLY A 47 13.59 14.89 6.86
N CYS A 48 12.81 15.78 7.47
CA CYS A 48 13.05 16.24 8.82
C CYS A 48 13.01 15.08 9.82
N GLU A 49 13.99 15.05 10.73
CA GLU A 49 14.15 13.96 11.70
C GLU A 49 12.93 13.77 12.61
N PRO A 50 12.27 14.83 13.15
CA PRO A 50 11.09 14.67 13.98
C PRO A 50 9.95 13.92 13.27
N LEU A 51 9.73 14.18 11.98
CA LEU A 51 8.74 13.43 11.20
C LEU A 51 9.16 11.96 11.01
N ARG A 52 10.43 11.71 10.65
CA ARG A 52 10.92 10.34 10.45
C ARG A 52 10.77 9.50 11.71
N ARG A 53 11.07 10.06 12.89
CA ARG A 53 10.85 9.41 14.19
C ARG A 53 9.36 9.16 14.44
N GLY A 54 8.51 10.17 14.24
CA GLY A 54 7.06 10.01 14.40
C GLY A 54 6.45 8.95 13.47
N ILE A 55 6.92 8.86 12.22
CA ILE A 55 6.53 7.79 11.28
C ILE A 55 6.98 6.44 11.81
N ALA A 56 8.24 6.31 12.23
CA ALA A 56 8.78 5.05 12.73
C ALA A 56 8.04 4.55 13.99
N GLU A 57 7.72 5.46 14.93
CA GLU A 57 6.92 5.18 16.12
C GLU A 57 5.49 4.78 15.76
N TRP A 58 4.84 5.53 14.86
CA TRP A 58 3.48 5.22 14.41
C TRP A 58 3.40 3.86 13.70
N LEU A 59 4.34 3.56 12.79
CA LEU A 59 4.43 2.26 12.13
C LEU A 59 4.71 1.14 13.14
N SER A 60 5.57 1.38 14.14
CA SER A 60 5.84 0.39 15.20
C SER A 60 4.60 0.08 16.05
N SER A 61 3.67 1.04 16.17
CA SER A 61 2.39 0.84 16.85
C SER A 61 1.39 0.01 16.04
N ILE A 62 1.52 0.04 14.70
CA ILE A 62 0.66 -0.71 13.77
C ILE A 62 1.20 -2.13 13.56
N TYR A 63 2.52 -2.28 13.35
CA TYR A 63 3.17 -3.55 13.02
C TYR A 63 3.94 -4.11 14.22
N ILE A 64 3.31 -5.01 14.97
CA ILE A 64 3.88 -5.54 16.23
C ILE A 64 4.94 -6.63 15.99
N SER A 65 4.93 -7.30 14.85
CA SER A 65 5.71 -8.52 14.58
C SER A 65 7.18 -8.29 14.19
N GLY A 66 7.63 -7.05 13.95
CA GLY A 66 8.98 -6.71 13.48
C GLY A 66 9.91 -6.02 14.50
N GLY A 67 9.41 -5.78 15.71
CA GLY A 67 10.05 -4.94 16.73
C GLY A 67 10.06 -3.44 16.35
N PRO A 68 10.69 -2.58 17.17
CA PRO A 68 10.74 -1.15 16.88
C PRO A 68 11.42 -0.84 15.54
N ILE A 69 10.81 0.07 14.78
CA ILE A 69 11.35 0.58 13.53
C ILE A 69 12.30 1.73 13.85
N ALA A 70 13.51 1.66 13.31
CA ALA A 70 14.50 2.74 13.42
C ALA A 70 14.21 3.83 12.38
N TYR A 71 14.25 5.10 12.77
CA TYR A 71 13.93 6.22 11.86
C TYR A 71 14.92 6.34 10.69
N GLU A 72 16.15 5.80 10.84
CA GLU A 72 17.15 5.68 9.78
C GLU A 72 16.64 4.90 8.56
N ARG A 73 15.67 3.99 8.77
CA ARG A 73 15.00 3.23 7.72
C ARG A 73 13.94 4.02 6.96
N ILE A 74 13.53 5.20 7.43
CA ILE A 74 12.48 6.02 6.83
C ILE A 74 13.08 7.11 5.96
N CYS A 75 12.64 7.25 4.71
CA CYS A 75 12.95 8.39 3.84
C CYS A 75 11.67 9.08 3.40
N VAL A 76 11.51 10.37 3.70
CA VAL A 76 10.28 11.13 3.40
C VAL A 76 10.30 11.63 1.95
N HIS A 77 9.16 11.50 1.27
CA HIS A 77 8.96 11.97 -0.10
C HIS A 77 7.56 12.56 -0.30
N ASN A 78 7.25 12.96 -1.52
CA ASN A 78 6.01 13.64 -1.90
C ASN A 78 4.85 12.68 -2.27
N GLY A 79 4.74 11.56 -1.56
CA GLY A 79 3.71 10.52 -1.75
C GLY A 79 4.15 9.31 -2.57
N ALA A 80 3.35 8.24 -2.51
CA ALA A 80 3.71 6.91 -3.04
C ALA A 80 4.12 6.89 -4.53
N SER A 81 3.38 7.55 -5.42
CA SER A 81 3.69 7.53 -6.87
C SER A 81 5.03 8.20 -7.20
N ALA A 82 5.31 9.36 -6.59
CA ALA A 82 6.56 10.07 -6.80
C ALA A 82 7.73 9.32 -6.14
N ASN A 83 7.48 8.69 -4.98
CA ASN A 83 8.45 7.83 -4.34
C ASN A 83 8.79 6.59 -5.20
N LEU A 84 7.80 5.97 -5.86
CA LEU A 84 8.05 4.88 -6.80
C LEU A 84 9.01 5.31 -7.92
N GLY A 85 8.78 6.49 -8.52
CA GLY A 85 9.70 7.05 -9.52
C GLY A 85 11.12 7.28 -8.97
N ASN A 86 11.23 7.81 -7.75
CA ASN A 86 12.50 8.02 -7.05
C ASN A 86 13.25 6.70 -6.77
N ILE A 87 12.53 5.66 -6.35
CA ILE A 87 13.08 4.31 -6.12
C ILE A 87 13.65 3.76 -7.43
N LEU A 88 12.91 3.89 -8.54
CA LEU A 88 13.38 3.45 -9.86
C LEU A 88 14.63 4.23 -10.28
N ALA A 89 14.61 5.55 -10.19
CA ALA A 89 15.75 6.40 -10.54
C ALA A 89 17.01 6.06 -9.73
N ARG A 90 16.87 5.57 -8.50
CA ARG A 90 18.01 5.22 -7.64
C ARG A 90 18.53 3.80 -7.85
N PHE A 91 17.65 2.84 -8.01
CA PHE A 91 17.98 1.41 -7.86
C PHE A 91 17.81 0.58 -9.14
N THR A 92 17.49 1.22 -10.25
CA THR A 92 17.31 0.57 -11.55
C THR A 92 18.02 1.34 -12.66
N GLU A 93 18.33 0.65 -13.76
CA GLU A 93 18.89 1.29 -14.95
C GLU A 93 18.40 0.54 -16.20
N PRO A 94 17.83 1.24 -17.20
CA PRO A 94 17.56 0.64 -18.51
C PRO A 94 18.82 0.02 -19.11
N GLY A 95 18.73 -1.26 -19.50
CA GLY A 95 19.87 -2.03 -20.02
C GLY A 95 20.59 -2.90 -18.96
N TYR A 96 20.43 -2.59 -17.68
CA TYR A 96 20.87 -3.47 -16.58
C TYR A 96 19.70 -4.23 -15.95
N THR A 97 18.65 -3.51 -15.54
CA THR A 97 17.41 -4.08 -15.01
C THR A 97 16.62 -4.73 -16.15
N ARG A 98 16.27 -6.01 -15.98
CA ARG A 98 15.80 -6.89 -17.05
C ARG A 98 14.29 -6.90 -17.19
N ASN A 99 13.57 -6.99 -16.08
CA ASN A 99 12.11 -7.02 -16.08
C ASN A 99 11.53 -6.32 -14.85
N ILE A 100 10.34 -5.75 -15.05
CA ILE A 100 9.46 -5.25 -14.01
C ILE A 100 8.28 -6.21 -13.93
N TRP A 101 8.20 -6.97 -12.85
CA TRP A 101 7.14 -7.95 -12.59
C TRP A 101 6.04 -7.29 -11.77
N MET A 102 4.84 -7.18 -12.31
CA MET A 102 3.71 -6.52 -11.66
C MET A 102 2.63 -7.55 -11.38
N ILE A 103 2.07 -7.54 -10.17
CA ILE A 103 0.88 -8.33 -9.84
C ILE A 103 -0.25 -8.04 -10.83
N GLU A 104 -1.02 -9.04 -11.24
CA GLU A 104 -2.12 -8.90 -12.19
C GLU A 104 -3.42 -9.48 -11.60
N PRO A 105 -4.48 -8.66 -11.42
CA PRO A 105 -4.57 -7.23 -11.76
C PRO A 105 -3.71 -6.32 -10.85
N SER A 106 -3.25 -5.18 -11.38
CA SER A 106 -2.41 -4.20 -10.67
C SER A 106 -3.13 -2.85 -10.51
N TYR A 107 -2.60 -2.01 -9.61
CA TYR A 107 -2.81 -0.56 -9.67
C TYR A 107 -2.23 -0.01 -10.98
N PHE A 108 -3.09 0.16 -11.99
CA PHE A 108 -2.67 0.45 -13.37
C PHE A 108 -1.95 1.80 -13.52
N LEU A 109 -2.19 2.77 -12.62
CA LEU A 109 -1.51 4.06 -12.63
C LEU A 109 -0.02 3.96 -12.21
N ALA A 110 0.44 2.80 -11.72
CA ALA A 110 1.86 2.54 -11.56
C ALA A 110 2.56 2.26 -12.92
N CYS A 111 1.85 1.72 -13.92
CA CYS A 111 2.44 1.33 -15.21
C CYS A 111 3.12 2.50 -15.95
N PRO A 112 2.50 3.71 -16.03
CA PRO A 112 3.16 4.87 -16.62
C PRO A 112 4.47 5.24 -15.91
N ILE A 113 4.56 5.10 -14.58
CA ILE A 113 5.77 5.45 -13.81
C ILE A 113 6.95 4.56 -14.21
N PHE A 114 6.72 3.26 -14.41
CA PHE A 114 7.76 2.35 -14.94
C PHE A 114 8.11 2.66 -16.40
N THR A 115 7.13 3.09 -17.20
CA THR A 115 7.33 3.46 -18.60
C THR A 115 8.19 4.73 -18.70
N ASP A 116 7.89 5.75 -17.91
CA ASP A 116 8.63 7.02 -17.81
C ASP A 116 10.07 6.79 -17.33
N ALA A 117 10.29 5.78 -16.48
CA ALA A 117 11.62 5.35 -16.05
C ALA A 117 12.41 4.54 -17.10
N GLY A 118 11.87 4.37 -18.31
CA GLY A 118 12.54 3.71 -19.44
C GLY A 118 12.36 2.19 -19.51
N PHE A 119 11.40 1.61 -18.77
CA PHE A 119 11.13 0.17 -18.77
C PHE A 119 10.03 -0.26 -19.75
N GLN A 120 9.70 0.57 -20.73
CA GLN A 120 8.76 0.21 -21.78
C GLN A 120 9.18 -1.13 -22.45
N GLY A 121 8.23 -2.05 -22.59
CA GLY A 121 8.48 -3.39 -23.13
C GLY A 121 9.11 -4.39 -22.15
N LEU A 122 9.46 -3.97 -20.92
CA LEU A 122 10.01 -4.82 -19.86
C LEU A 122 9.03 -5.11 -18.72
N LEU A 123 7.80 -4.57 -18.80
CA LEU A 123 6.71 -4.88 -17.86
C LEU A 123 6.17 -6.28 -18.15
N ARG A 124 5.99 -7.09 -17.10
CA ARG A 124 5.46 -8.45 -17.14
C ARG A 124 4.37 -8.61 -16.08
N GLY A 125 3.20 -9.09 -16.47
CA GLY A 125 2.12 -9.44 -15.56
C GLY A 125 2.43 -10.74 -14.83
N VAL A 126 2.10 -10.79 -13.53
CA VAL A 126 2.21 -11.96 -12.67
C VAL A 126 0.82 -12.25 -12.13
N PRO A 127 0.21 -13.38 -12.49
CA PRO A 127 -1.14 -13.70 -12.02
C PRO A 127 -1.26 -13.63 -10.49
N GLU A 128 -2.37 -13.06 -10.03
CA GLU A 128 -2.76 -13.10 -8.62
C GLU A 128 -3.69 -14.28 -8.35
N GLU A 129 -3.23 -15.20 -7.49
CA GLU A 129 -4.01 -16.35 -7.02
C GLU A 129 -4.82 -15.98 -5.76
N GLU A 130 -5.41 -16.99 -5.12
CA GLU A 130 -6.21 -16.85 -3.90
C GLU A 130 -5.44 -16.32 -2.69
N GLU A 131 -4.15 -16.63 -2.58
CA GLU A 131 -3.27 -16.13 -1.50
C GLU A 131 -2.41 -14.92 -1.93
N GLY A 132 -2.74 -14.29 -3.06
CA GLY A 132 -1.96 -13.21 -3.67
C GLY A 132 -1.04 -13.68 -4.80
N LEU A 133 0.06 -12.96 -5.01
CA LEU A 133 1.01 -13.15 -6.12
C LEU A 133 1.41 -14.62 -6.37
N ASP A 134 1.36 -15.06 -7.64
CA ASP A 134 1.81 -16.40 -8.04
C ASP A 134 3.35 -16.53 -7.98
N ILE A 135 3.84 -17.10 -6.88
CA ILE A 135 5.26 -17.34 -6.64
C ILE A 135 5.82 -18.39 -7.62
N LYS A 136 5.03 -19.41 -7.97
CA LYS A 136 5.52 -20.47 -8.87
C LYS A 136 5.69 -19.90 -10.27
N PHE A 137 4.71 -19.14 -10.77
CA PHE A 137 4.84 -18.46 -12.04
C PHE A 137 6.08 -17.57 -12.09
N LEU A 138 6.30 -16.76 -11.06
CA LEU A 138 7.50 -15.92 -10.95
C LEU A 138 8.79 -16.74 -10.97
N GLU A 139 8.88 -17.80 -10.17
CA GLU A 139 10.09 -18.62 -10.10
C GLU A 139 10.46 -19.26 -11.44
N HIS A 140 9.46 -19.66 -12.25
CA HIS A 140 9.69 -20.21 -13.58
C HIS A 140 10.01 -19.13 -14.63
N SER A 141 9.54 -17.91 -14.42
CA SER A 141 9.66 -16.82 -15.41
C SER A 141 10.91 -15.95 -15.21
N ILE A 142 11.46 -15.89 -13.99
CA ILE A 142 12.63 -15.06 -13.68
C ILE A 142 13.91 -15.81 -14.03
N GLU A 143 14.72 -15.22 -14.91
CA GLU A 143 16.05 -15.74 -15.25
C GLU A 143 17.12 -15.35 -14.22
N ARG A 144 17.99 -16.32 -13.88
CA ARG A 144 19.21 -16.06 -13.10
C ARG A 144 20.25 -15.40 -13.98
N ASN A 145 20.86 -14.33 -13.47
CA ASN A 145 21.97 -13.66 -14.15
C ASN A 145 23.06 -13.29 -13.14
N THR A 146 24.32 -13.37 -13.56
CA THR A 146 25.49 -12.95 -12.77
C THR A 146 25.98 -11.57 -13.23
N GLY A 147 26.79 -10.90 -12.41
CA GLY A 147 27.26 -9.53 -12.67
C GLY A 147 26.89 -8.58 -11.53
N THR A 148 27.87 -7.78 -11.12
CA THR A 148 27.78 -6.77 -10.06
C THR A 148 28.32 -5.45 -10.62
N ARG A 149 27.66 -4.34 -10.29
CA ARG A 149 28.18 -2.99 -10.57
C ARG A 149 28.64 -2.32 -9.27
N TYR A 150 29.43 -1.25 -9.41
CA TYR A 150 29.90 -0.45 -8.28
C TYR A 150 28.76 0.25 -7.52
N THR A 151 27.66 0.59 -8.21
CA THR A 151 26.43 1.12 -7.61
C THR A 151 25.40 0.01 -7.42
N LYS A 152 24.65 0.03 -6.30
CA LYS A 152 23.57 -0.95 -6.07
C LYS A 152 22.43 -0.71 -7.05
N LEU A 153 22.27 -1.65 -7.98
CA LEU A 153 21.15 -1.74 -8.91
C LEU A 153 20.60 -3.16 -8.86
N TYR A 154 19.28 -3.31 -8.96
CA TYR A 154 18.63 -4.63 -8.99
C TYR A 154 18.34 -5.08 -10.41
N LYS A 155 18.47 -6.39 -10.64
CA LYS A 155 18.24 -7.00 -11.97
C LYS A 155 16.77 -7.13 -12.30
N HIS A 156 15.93 -7.26 -11.28
CA HIS A 156 14.48 -7.33 -11.44
C HIS A 156 13.81 -6.40 -10.43
N VAL A 157 12.63 -5.92 -10.77
CA VAL A 157 11.74 -5.25 -9.82
C VAL A 157 10.46 -6.06 -9.74
N ILE A 158 9.93 -6.26 -8.54
CA ILE A 158 8.61 -6.87 -8.31
C ILE A 158 7.75 -5.82 -7.64
N TYR A 159 6.60 -5.48 -8.23
CA TYR A 159 5.68 -4.47 -7.70
C TYR A 159 4.35 -5.12 -7.31
N GLY A 160 3.82 -4.72 -6.15
CA GLY A 160 2.50 -5.15 -5.70
C GLY A 160 1.98 -4.41 -4.49
N VAL A 161 0.74 -4.75 -4.10
CA VAL A 161 0.03 -4.21 -2.95
C VAL A 161 -0.31 -5.40 -2.03
N PRO A 162 0.53 -5.72 -1.02
CA PRO A 162 0.42 -7.00 -0.30
C PRO A 162 -0.81 -7.13 0.59
N THR A 163 -1.34 -6.02 1.08
CA THR A 163 -2.47 -5.97 2.01
C THR A 163 -3.58 -5.13 1.37
N PHE A 164 -4.78 -5.71 1.24
CA PHE A 164 -5.93 -5.07 0.56
C PHE A 164 -5.56 -4.59 -0.86
N SER A 165 -5.08 -5.53 -1.66
CA SER A 165 -4.52 -5.29 -3.00
C SER A 165 -5.43 -4.41 -3.86
N ASN A 166 -4.85 -3.46 -4.59
CA ASN A 166 -5.59 -2.64 -5.54
C ASN A 166 -5.42 -3.25 -6.95
N PRO A 167 -6.49 -3.73 -7.62
CA PRO A 167 -7.91 -3.56 -7.26
C PRO A 167 -8.56 -4.72 -6.50
N SER A 168 -7.90 -5.87 -6.35
CA SER A 168 -8.56 -7.14 -5.98
C SER A 168 -9.08 -7.25 -4.55
N GLY A 169 -8.63 -6.39 -3.63
CA GLY A 169 -8.92 -6.46 -2.20
C GLY A 169 -8.23 -7.59 -1.45
N LYS A 170 -7.46 -8.46 -2.14
CA LYS A 170 -6.82 -9.63 -1.53
C LYS A 170 -5.66 -9.24 -0.60
N THR A 171 -5.39 -10.11 0.37
CA THR A 171 -4.26 -9.97 1.29
C THR A 171 -3.32 -11.17 1.17
N MET A 172 -2.06 -10.90 0.85
CA MET A 172 -1.03 -11.91 0.65
C MET A 172 -0.71 -12.67 1.95
N SER A 173 -0.78 -14.01 1.92
CA SER A 173 -0.51 -14.87 3.08
C SER A 173 0.94 -14.76 3.58
N LEU A 174 1.20 -15.04 4.86
CA LEU A 174 2.57 -15.00 5.42
C LEU A 174 3.54 -15.88 4.62
N ARG A 175 3.09 -17.09 4.29
CA ARG A 175 3.86 -18.06 3.52
C ARG A 175 4.26 -17.48 2.15
N ARG A 176 3.33 -16.84 1.43
CA ARG A 176 3.61 -16.19 0.14
C ARG A 176 4.59 -15.04 0.29
N ARG A 177 4.43 -14.22 1.34
CA ARG A 177 5.36 -13.13 1.66
C ARG A 177 6.79 -13.64 1.91
N GLU A 178 6.95 -14.68 2.72
CA GLU A 178 8.26 -15.30 2.96
C GLU A 178 8.87 -15.90 1.68
N GLN A 179 8.04 -16.59 0.88
CA GLN A 179 8.48 -17.15 -0.40
C GLN A 179 8.94 -16.05 -1.37
N LEU A 180 8.22 -14.92 -1.42
CA LEU A 180 8.57 -13.77 -2.26
C LEU A 180 9.91 -13.14 -1.84
N VAL A 181 10.15 -12.95 -0.54
CA VAL A 181 11.45 -12.47 -0.03
C VAL A 181 12.59 -13.41 -0.44
N ARG A 182 12.42 -14.72 -0.25
CA ARG A 182 13.42 -15.73 -0.66
C ARG A 182 13.68 -15.68 -2.17
N LEU A 183 12.63 -15.52 -2.97
CA LEU A 183 12.73 -15.39 -4.42
C LEU A 183 13.49 -14.12 -4.82
N ALA A 184 13.16 -12.99 -4.21
CA ALA A 184 13.81 -11.71 -4.48
C ALA A 184 15.32 -11.78 -4.18
N ARG A 185 15.70 -12.38 -3.05
CA ARG A 185 17.11 -12.65 -2.69
C ARG A 185 17.81 -13.64 -3.62
N LYS A 186 17.07 -14.59 -4.22
CA LYS A 186 17.61 -15.62 -5.13
C LYS A 186 17.91 -15.05 -6.52
N PHE A 187 17.13 -14.06 -6.95
CA PHE A 187 17.20 -13.53 -8.31
C PHE A 187 17.67 -12.06 -8.39
N ASP A 188 18.12 -11.48 -7.29
CA ASP A 188 18.55 -10.07 -7.21
C ASP A 188 17.43 -9.11 -7.67
N ALA A 189 16.24 -9.33 -7.09
CA ALA A 189 15.06 -8.50 -7.33
C ALA A 189 14.82 -7.52 -6.17
N LEU A 190 14.35 -6.33 -6.49
CA LEU A 190 13.79 -5.39 -5.53
C LEU A 190 12.27 -5.54 -5.51
N VAL A 191 11.71 -5.93 -4.37
CA VAL A 191 10.27 -5.91 -4.15
C VAL A 191 9.87 -4.52 -3.65
N ILE A 192 9.02 -3.84 -4.40
CA ILE A 192 8.45 -2.54 -4.03
C ILE A 192 6.98 -2.78 -3.69
N THR A 193 6.60 -2.53 -2.45
CA THR A 193 5.23 -2.73 -1.97
C THR A 193 4.56 -1.40 -1.67
N ASP A 194 3.37 -1.15 -2.21
CA ASP A 194 2.54 -0.04 -1.75
C ASP A 194 1.74 -0.47 -0.50
N ASP A 195 2.25 -0.13 0.68
CA ASP A 195 1.63 -0.47 1.99
C ASP A 195 0.76 0.70 2.50
N VAL A 196 -0.14 1.17 1.64
CA VAL A 196 -0.89 2.43 1.84
C VAL A 196 -2.26 2.23 2.51
N TYR A 197 -2.71 0.98 2.69
CA TYR A 197 -4.05 0.64 3.18
C TYR A 197 -4.06 -0.03 4.56
N ASP A 198 -2.91 -0.49 5.05
CA ASP A 198 -2.80 -1.33 6.24
C ASP A 198 -3.37 -0.69 7.51
N ALA A 199 -3.33 0.65 7.60
CA ALA A 199 -3.90 1.41 8.72
C ALA A 199 -5.44 1.60 8.64
N LEU A 200 -6.08 1.10 7.58
CA LEU A 200 -7.51 1.25 7.29
C LEU A 200 -8.17 -0.13 7.23
N CYS A 201 -8.44 -0.71 8.38
CA CYS A 201 -8.94 -2.08 8.48
C CYS A 201 -10.14 -2.20 9.44
N TRP A 202 -10.99 -3.19 9.19
CA TRP A 202 -12.19 -3.51 9.95
C TRP A 202 -12.57 -4.99 9.82
N SER A 203 -13.49 -5.47 10.66
CA SER A 203 -14.06 -6.82 10.49
C SER A 203 -15.03 -6.86 9.30
N ILE A 204 -15.09 -7.99 8.61
CA ILE A 204 -16.15 -8.25 7.62
C ILE A 204 -17.51 -8.53 8.26
N HIS A 205 -17.55 -8.85 9.55
CA HIS A 205 -18.77 -9.13 10.30
C HIS A 205 -19.19 -7.90 11.10
N GLU A 206 -20.37 -7.37 10.79
CA GLU A 206 -20.89 -6.12 11.35
C GLU A 206 -21.06 -6.11 12.88
N HIS A 207 -21.17 -7.30 13.48
CA HIS A 207 -21.39 -7.46 14.92
C HIS A 207 -20.16 -7.92 15.69
N ASP A 208 -18.99 -8.01 15.04
CA ASP A 208 -17.76 -8.36 15.73
C ASP A 208 -17.33 -7.23 16.66
N ASP A 209 -16.83 -7.62 17.84
CA ASP A 209 -16.18 -6.69 18.75
C ASP A 209 -14.85 -6.22 18.15
N ILE A 210 -14.78 -4.94 17.77
CA ILE A 210 -13.58 -4.32 17.20
C ILE A 210 -12.36 -4.40 18.12
N SER A 211 -12.55 -4.60 19.43
CA SER A 211 -11.45 -4.83 20.37
C SER A 211 -10.67 -6.13 20.10
N GLN A 212 -11.30 -7.07 19.38
CA GLN A 212 -10.72 -8.35 18.96
C GLN A 212 -9.99 -8.25 17.62
N LEU A 213 -10.07 -7.12 16.92
CA LEU A 213 -9.34 -6.88 15.68
C LEU A 213 -7.83 -6.84 15.99
N GLY A 214 -7.10 -7.72 15.32
CA GLY A 214 -5.66 -7.82 15.39
C GLY A 214 -4.98 -6.78 14.50
N ASN A 215 -3.66 -6.87 14.44
CA ASN A 215 -2.85 -6.01 13.59
C ASN A 215 -2.83 -6.53 12.15
N PRO A 216 -2.54 -5.66 11.16
CA PRO A 216 -2.31 -6.11 9.80
C PRO A 216 -1.16 -7.13 9.73
N PRO A 217 -1.11 -7.95 8.66
CA PRO A 217 0.02 -8.82 8.39
C PRO A 217 1.38 -8.09 8.41
N PRO A 218 2.49 -8.78 8.78
CA PRO A 218 3.82 -8.21 8.68
C PRO A 218 4.12 -7.82 7.22
N ARG A 219 4.73 -6.65 7.01
CA ARG A 219 5.11 -6.18 5.68
C ARG A 219 6.28 -6.98 5.14
N LEU A 220 6.46 -6.94 3.82
CA LEU A 220 7.61 -7.54 3.14
C LEU A 220 8.93 -7.02 3.69
N VAL A 221 9.02 -5.73 4.03
CA VAL A 221 10.21 -5.11 4.63
C VAL A 221 10.50 -5.52 6.07
N ASP A 222 9.47 -5.94 6.81
CA ASP A 222 9.63 -6.50 8.15
C ASP A 222 10.10 -7.96 8.05
N ILE A 223 9.56 -8.71 7.08
CA ILE A 223 9.95 -10.10 6.82
C ILE A 223 11.39 -10.17 6.31
N ASP A 224 11.78 -9.33 5.33
CA ASP A 224 13.16 -9.34 4.81
C ASP A 224 14.20 -8.99 5.89
N LYS A 225 13.83 -8.21 6.91
CA LYS A 225 14.70 -7.89 8.04
C LYS A 225 15.04 -9.12 8.90
N VAL A 226 14.11 -10.06 9.06
CA VAL A 226 14.23 -11.14 10.07
C VAL A 226 14.31 -12.55 9.48
N LEU A 227 13.77 -12.76 8.28
CA LEU A 227 13.69 -14.08 7.64
C LEU A 227 15.07 -14.59 7.27
N ASP A 228 15.35 -15.86 7.58
CA ASP A 228 16.58 -16.58 7.24
C ASP A 228 17.86 -15.79 7.63
N HIS A 229 17.90 -15.24 8.85
CA HIS A 229 18.97 -14.39 9.41
C HIS A 229 19.06 -12.95 8.84
N GLY A 230 18.02 -12.50 8.14
CA GLY A 230 17.93 -11.16 7.57
C GLY A 230 18.54 -11.02 6.18
N PRO A 231 18.76 -9.78 5.71
CA PRO A 231 19.33 -9.49 4.40
C PRO A 231 20.73 -10.09 4.21
N LYS A 232 21.06 -10.47 2.96
CA LYS A 232 22.41 -10.98 2.61
C LYS A 232 23.48 -9.89 2.51
N ASP A 233 23.05 -8.65 2.31
CA ASP A 233 23.87 -7.45 2.20
C ASP A 233 23.20 -6.29 2.96
N GLU A 234 23.86 -5.13 3.01
CA GLU A 234 23.30 -3.94 3.70
C GLU A 234 22.05 -3.36 3.02
N TRP A 235 21.75 -3.77 1.79
CA TRP A 235 20.71 -3.19 0.95
C TRP A 235 19.35 -3.88 1.14
N GLY A 236 19.36 -5.20 1.33
CA GLY A 236 18.13 -6.00 1.33
C GLY A 236 17.48 -6.07 -0.04
N ASN A 237 16.24 -6.56 -0.09
CA ASN A 237 15.51 -6.84 -1.32
C ASN A 237 14.07 -6.32 -1.30
N THR A 238 13.68 -5.55 -0.28
CA THR A 238 12.31 -5.05 -0.14
C THR A 238 12.27 -3.59 0.28
N ILE A 239 11.34 -2.82 -0.28
CA ILE A 239 10.98 -1.46 0.14
C ILE A 239 9.47 -1.39 0.34
N SER A 240 9.05 -0.88 1.49
CA SER A 240 7.69 -0.44 1.74
C SER A 240 7.51 1.01 1.29
N ASN A 241 6.51 1.27 0.47
CA ASN A 241 6.15 2.57 -0.08
C ASN A 241 4.83 3.03 0.54
N GLY A 242 4.90 4.04 1.40
CA GLY A 242 3.78 4.57 2.17
C GLY A 242 3.33 5.96 1.71
N SER A 243 2.12 6.35 2.11
CA SER A 243 1.54 7.64 1.74
C SER A 243 0.52 8.12 2.77
N PHE A 244 0.55 9.41 3.09
CA PHE A 244 -0.50 10.05 3.88
C PHE A 244 -1.77 10.31 3.05
N SER A 245 -1.74 10.13 1.73
CA SER A 245 -2.86 10.45 0.83
C SER A 245 -4.17 9.74 1.17
N LYS A 246 -4.08 8.54 1.76
CA LYS A 246 -5.24 7.70 2.12
C LYS A 246 -5.74 8.01 3.54
N ILE A 247 -4.84 8.42 4.42
CA ILE A 247 -5.11 8.59 5.86
C ILE A 247 -5.30 10.05 6.29
N THR A 248 -4.99 11.03 5.42
CA THR A 248 -5.28 12.45 5.63
C THR A 248 -6.05 13.04 4.44
N ALA A 249 -5.35 13.40 3.38
CA ALA A 249 -5.90 13.93 2.14
C ALA A 249 -4.85 13.80 1.01
N PRO A 250 -5.24 13.50 -0.24
CA PRO A 250 -4.29 13.33 -1.34
C PRO A 250 -3.49 14.60 -1.65
N GLY A 251 -4.07 15.78 -1.38
CA GLY A 251 -3.43 17.08 -1.58
C GLY A 251 -2.30 17.40 -0.60
N ILE A 252 -2.10 16.62 0.47
CA ILE A 252 -1.00 16.87 1.43
C ILE A 252 0.37 16.60 0.80
N ARG A 253 0.44 15.73 -0.22
CA ARG A 253 1.67 15.36 -0.93
C ARG A 253 2.82 14.95 -0.01
N VAL A 254 2.55 14.13 1.02
CA VAL A 254 3.57 13.53 1.90
C VAL A 254 3.43 12.01 1.88
N GLY A 255 4.56 11.32 1.80
CA GLY A 255 4.70 9.87 1.92
C GLY A 255 6.10 9.49 2.38
N TRP A 256 6.39 8.21 2.42
CA TRP A 256 7.70 7.71 2.85
C TRP A 256 8.06 6.41 2.15
N ALA A 257 9.36 6.15 2.05
CA ALA A 257 9.91 4.82 1.80
C ALA A 257 10.45 4.25 3.11
N GLU A 258 10.24 2.96 3.35
CA GLU A 258 10.96 2.20 4.36
C GLU A 258 11.76 1.07 3.70
N GLY A 259 13.06 1.02 4.00
CA GLY A 259 13.98 -0.05 3.58
C GLY A 259 15.01 -0.35 4.67
N THR A 260 16.17 -0.89 4.29
CA THR A 260 17.33 -0.87 5.20
C THR A 260 17.84 0.57 5.37
N SER A 261 18.63 0.83 6.41
CA SER A 261 19.22 2.16 6.61
C SER A 261 20.07 2.61 5.42
N SER A 262 20.85 1.70 4.82
CA SER A 262 21.66 1.99 3.62
C SER A 262 20.80 2.28 2.40
N LEU A 263 19.72 1.52 2.20
CA LEU A 263 18.77 1.76 1.11
C LEU A 263 18.11 3.14 1.27
N SER A 264 17.55 3.43 2.44
CA SER A 264 16.86 4.70 2.69
C SER A 264 17.78 5.91 2.61
N LEU A 265 19.03 5.78 3.07
CA LEU A 265 20.05 6.82 2.88
C LEU A 265 20.41 6.99 1.41
N ALA A 266 20.57 5.92 0.65
CA ALA A 266 20.85 6.01 -0.78
C ALA A 266 19.69 6.64 -1.54
N LEU A 267 18.44 6.38 -1.15
CA LEU A 267 17.26 6.98 -1.75
C LEU A 267 17.20 8.50 -1.50
N SER A 268 17.60 8.97 -0.32
CA SER A 268 17.60 10.40 -0.02
C SER A 268 18.63 11.20 -0.84
N GLN A 269 19.65 10.53 -1.38
CA GLN A 269 20.76 11.16 -2.09
C GLN A 269 20.56 11.30 -3.61
N LEU A 270 19.31 11.22 -4.08
CA LEU A 270 18.95 11.47 -5.48
C LEU A 270 19.40 12.87 -5.91
N GLY A 271 19.86 12.99 -7.16
CA GLY A 271 20.29 14.27 -7.73
C GLY A 271 19.17 15.33 -7.76
N SER A 272 17.90 14.90 -7.82
CA SER A 272 16.72 15.78 -7.75
C SER A 272 16.35 16.21 -6.33
N THR A 273 16.83 15.50 -5.30
CA THR A 273 16.56 15.79 -3.89
C THR A 273 17.68 16.63 -3.29
N ARG A 274 18.94 16.22 -3.47
CA ARG A 274 20.11 16.77 -2.77
C ARG A 274 20.29 18.30 -2.85
N PRO A 275 20.00 19.00 -3.97
CA PRO A 275 20.16 20.46 -4.02
C PRO A 275 19.14 21.24 -3.18
N GLY A 276 17.94 20.68 -2.96
CA GLY A 276 16.82 21.36 -2.28
C GLY A 276 16.27 20.59 -1.06
N GLY A 277 16.87 19.47 -0.70
CA GLY A 277 16.38 18.60 0.35
C GLY A 277 15.06 17.90 0.02
N CYS A 278 14.39 17.41 1.07
CA CYS A 278 13.08 16.76 0.93
C CYS A 278 12.04 17.70 0.28
N PRO A 279 11.37 17.30 -0.82
CA PRO A 279 10.50 18.17 -1.61
C PRO A 279 9.17 18.54 -0.92
N ALA A 280 8.91 18.01 0.29
CA ALA A 280 7.65 18.17 1.00
C ALA A 280 7.79 18.86 2.36
N GLN A 281 8.85 19.66 2.60
CA GLN A 281 9.23 20.15 3.94
C GLN A 281 8.08 20.79 4.75
N LEU A 282 7.41 21.82 4.22
CA LEU A 282 6.30 22.47 4.94
C LEU A 282 5.14 21.50 5.24
N THR A 283 4.70 20.75 4.24
CA THR A 283 3.64 19.76 4.38
C THR A 283 4.03 18.59 5.30
N ALA A 284 5.30 18.22 5.31
CA ALA A 284 5.88 17.22 6.21
C ALA A 284 5.85 17.72 7.65
N SER A 285 6.15 19.00 7.90
CA SER A 285 6.00 19.60 9.23
C SER A 285 4.54 19.60 9.69
N ILE A 286 3.58 19.88 8.81
CA ILE A 286 2.14 19.79 9.14
C ILE A 286 1.76 18.34 9.52
N VAL A 287 2.21 17.36 8.73
CA VAL A 287 1.99 15.94 9.04
C VAL A 287 2.64 15.54 10.36
N HIS A 288 3.83 16.09 10.67
CA HIS A 288 4.49 15.85 11.95
C HIS A 288 3.63 16.34 13.13
N GLU A 289 3.06 17.55 13.06
CA GLU A 289 2.15 18.05 14.10
C GLU A 289 0.92 17.14 14.29
N LEU A 290 0.34 16.63 13.19
CA LEU A 290 -0.79 15.70 13.26
C LEU A 290 -0.42 14.37 13.91
N LEU A 291 0.78 13.85 13.64
CA LEU A 291 1.29 12.62 14.22
C LEU A 291 1.64 12.79 15.70
N SER A 292 2.48 13.77 16.04
CA SER A 292 3.02 13.96 17.39
C SER A 292 1.94 14.34 18.42
N SER A 293 0.89 15.05 18.00
CA SER A 293 -0.26 15.36 18.84
C SER A 293 -1.26 14.19 18.99
N GLY A 294 -1.06 13.09 18.27
CA GLY A 294 -2.01 11.97 18.17
C GLY A 294 -3.28 12.30 17.39
N THR A 295 -3.34 13.45 16.74
CA THR A 295 -4.52 13.92 16.01
C THR A 295 -4.83 13.05 14.80
N LEU A 296 -3.80 12.60 14.06
CA LEU A 296 -3.98 11.65 12.97
C LEU A 296 -4.63 10.37 13.46
N GLN A 297 -4.11 9.78 14.54
CA GLN A 297 -4.61 8.51 15.06
C GLN A 297 -6.05 8.63 15.55
N ARG A 298 -6.40 9.72 16.25
CA ARG A 298 -7.79 9.99 16.65
C ARG A 298 -8.71 10.15 15.44
N HIS A 299 -8.30 10.90 14.42
CA HIS A 299 -9.07 11.06 13.18
C HIS A 299 -9.32 9.73 12.48
N LEU A 300 -8.30 8.88 12.40
CA LEU A 300 -8.42 7.53 11.85
C LEU A 300 -9.42 6.68 12.64
N SER A 301 -9.23 6.58 13.96
CA SER A 301 -10.03 5.71 14.82
C SER A 301 -11.48 6.16 15.01
N PHE A 302 -11.74 7.46 15.07
CA PHE A 302 -13.07 8.00 15.39
C PHE A 302 -13.86 8.51 14.19
N THR A 303 -13.23 8.67 13.02
CA THR A 303 -13.89 9.25 11.85
C THR A 303 -13.70 8.41 10.61
N VAL A 304 -12.45 8.19 10.19
CA VAL A 304 -12.15 7.56 8.90
C VAL A 304 -12.54 6.09 8.87
N ILE A 305 -12.04 5.28 9.82
CA ILE A 305 -12.28 3.83 9.87
C ILE A 305 -13.78 3.52 10.08
N PRO A 306 -14.49 4.12 11.07
CA PRO A 306 -15.92 3.85 11.24
C PRO A 306 -16.77 4.21 10.01
N THR A 307 -16.42 5.30 9.31
CA THR A 307 -17.14 5.70 8.10
C THR A 307 -16.93 4.70 6.97
N PHE A 308 -15.69 4.24 6.75
CA PHE A 308 -15.43 3.24 5.70
C PHE A 308 -16.02 1.88 6.03
N GLN A 309 -15.98 1.47 7.29
CA GLN A 309 -16.63 0.25 7.73
C GLN A 309 -18.14 0.28 7.44
N SER A 310 -18.82 1.37 7.78
CA SER A 310 -20.25 1.54 7.47
C SER A 310 -20.54 1.50 5.97
N ARG A 311 -19.71 2.18 5.16
CA ARG A 311 -19.82 2.17 3.69
C ARG A 311 -19.57 0.77 3.11
N TYR A 312 -18.60 0.04 3.64
CA TYR A 312 -18.30 -1.33 3.24
C TYR A 312 -19.51 -2.24 3.50
N TYR A 313 -20.12 -2.21 4.69
CA TYR A 313 -21.30 -3.04 4.97
C TYR A 313 -22.49 -2.67 4.09
N ALA A 314 -22.73 -1.38 3.85
CA ALA A 314 -23.78 -0.94 2.92
C ALA A 314 -23.54 -1.46 1.50
N LEU A 315 -22.30 -1.35 1.00
CA LEU A 315 -21.91 -1.83 -0.32
C LEU A 315 -22.08 -3.35 -0.44
N ILE A 316 -21.55 -4.11 0.53
CA ILE A 316 -21.62 -5.57 0.50
C ILE A 316 -23.06 -6.07 0.59
N ARG A 317 -23.92 -5.47 1.43
CA ARG A 317 -25.35 -5.79 1.47
C ARG A 317 -26.02 -5.53 0.11
N ALA A 318 -25.75 -4.38 -0.51
CA ALA A 318 -26.30 -4.07 -1.83
C ALA A 318 -25.80 -5.03 -2.93
N VAL A 319 -24.53 -5.41 -2.90
CA VAL A 319 -23.96 -6.43 -3.81
C VAL A 319 -24.65 -7.77 -3.61
N GLN A 320 -24.83 -8.20 -2.37
CA GLN A 320 -25.50 -9.47 -2.02
C GLN A 320 -26.96 -9.48 -2.47
N GLU A 321 -27.67 -8.36 -2.30
CA GLU A 321 -29.08 -8.24 -2.65
C GLU A 321 -29.29 -8.14 -4.17
N HIS A 322 -28.47 -7.37 -4.88
CA HIS A 322 -28.76 -6.98 -6.26
C HIS A 322 -27.84 -7.60 -7.31
N LEU A 323 -26.57 -7.91 -6.99
CA LEU A 323 -25.60 -8.38 -7.98
C LEU A 323 -25.34 -9.89 -7.91
N ILE A 324 -25.26 -10.46 -6.70
CA ILE A 324 -25.08 -11.92 -6.54
C ILE A 324 -26.19 -12.73 -7.24
N PRO A 325 -27.50 -12.35 -7.16
CA PRO A 325 -28.55 -13.04 -7.91
C PRO A 325 -28.38 -12.98 -9.44
N LEU A 326 -27.54 -12.07 -9.94
CA LEU A 326 -27.22 -11.92 -11.36
C LEU A 326 -25.98 -12.70 -11.80
N GLY A 327 -25.35 -13.46 -10.88
CA GLY A 327 -24.16 -14.27 -11.16
C GLY A 327 -22.83 -13.60 -10.84
N PHE A 328 -22.84 -12.43 -10.19
CA PHE A 328 -21.62 -11.81 -9.67
C PHE A 328 -21.08 -12.54 -8.44
N GLN A 329 -19.76 -12.46 -8.26
CA GLN A 329 -19.06 -12.99 -7.10
C GLN A 329 -18.15 -11.92 -6.51
N ILE A 330 -18.12 -11.84 -5.18
CA ILE A 330 -17.14 -11.05 -4.44
C ILE A 330 -15.86 -11.89 -4.36
N SER A 331 -14.73 -11.34 -4.81
CA SER A 331 -13.44 -12.03 -4.76
C SER A 331 -12.50 -11.26 -3.84
N THR A 332 -12.27 -11.80 -2.63
CA THR A 332 -11.34 -11.23 -1.63
C THR A 332 -10.23 -12.21 -1.25
N GLY A 333 -10.10 -13.33 -1.98
CA GLY A 333 -9.08 -14.36 -1.76
C GLY A 333 -9.32 -15.18 -0.50
N GLN A 334 -8.32 -15.97 -0.11
CA GLN A 334 -8.32 -16.71 1.15
C GLN A 334 -7.90 -15.81 2.32
N PRO A 335 -8.42 -16.04 3.54
CA PRO A 335 -7.95 -15.35 4.72
C PRO A 335 -6.43 -15.49 4.87
N TYR A 336 -5.77 -14.44 5.37
CA TYR A 336 -4.31 -14.42 5.56
C TYR A 336 -3.78 -15.64 6.35
N ASN A 337 -4.58 -16.13 7.31
CA ASN A 337 -4.23 -17.25 8.18
C ASN A 337 -4.56 -18.65 7.61
N ALA A 338 -5.28 -18.74 6.48
CA ALA A 338 -5.84 -20.00 5.98
C ALA A 338 -4.78 -21.08 5.70
N SER A 339 -3.54 -20.68 5.44
CA SER A 339 -2.42 -21.56 5.07
C SER A 339 -1.27 -21.56 6.07
N LEU A 340 -1.51 -21.17 7.33
CA LEU A 340 -0.53 -21.27 8.43
C LEU A 340 -0.26 -22.73 8.84
N GLY A 341 0.33 -23.51 7.93
CA GLY A 341 0.94 -24.80 8.23
C GLY A 341 2.27 -24.62 8.98
N THR A 342 2.33 -25.09 10.23
CA THR A 342 3.45 -25.62 11.03
C THR A 342 4.89 -25.10 10.92
N THR A 343 5.21 -23.96 10.28
CA THR A 343 6.62 -23.69 9.89
C THR A 343 7.32 -22.52 10.59
N THR A 344 6.67 -21.68 11.41
CA THR A 344 7.41 -20.61 12.09
C THR A 344 6.88 -20.28 13.49
N LYS A 345 7.35 -21.04 14.50
CA LYS A 345 7.07 -20.80 15.94
C LYS A 345 7.54 -19.43 16.46
N ALA A 346 8.41 -18.73 15.73
CA ALA A 346 8.96 -17.44 16.17
C ALA A 346 8.01 -16.24 15.95
N ILE A 347 7.03 -16.36 15.03
CA ILE A 347 6.06 -15.30 14.73
C ILE A 347 4.66 -15.65 15.29
N SER A 348 4.41 -16.94 15.57
CA SER A 348 3.09 -17.43 15.96
C SER A 348 2.61 -17.03 17.37
N SER A 349 3.49 -16.60 18.27
CA SER A 349 3.16 -16.37 19.69
C SER A 349 2.37 -15.08 19.98
N LEU A 350 1.99 -14.31 18.96
CA LEU A 350 1.23 -13.05 19.11
C LEU A 350 -0.20 -13.13 18.54
N HIS A 351 -0.61 -14.26 17.96
CA HIS A 351 -1.88 -14.38 17.21
C HIS A 351 -3.08 -14.84 18.04
N HIS A 352 -3.32 -14.24 19.21
CA HIS A 352 -4.58 -14.42 19.95
C HIS A 352 -5.72 -13.51 19.44
N ARG A 353 -5.50 -12.69 18.40
CA ARG A 353 -6.49 -11.77 17.81
C ARG A 353 -6.71 -12.06 16.33
N CYS A 354 -7.93 -11.84 15.84
CA CYS A 354 -8.29 -12.08 14.44
C CYS A 354 -7.53 -11.09 13.54
N VAL A 355 -6.83 -11.57 12.51
CA VAL A 355 -6.17 -10.65 11.56
C VAL A 355 -7.28 -9.90 10.81
N PRO A 356 -7.12 -8.60 10.51
CA PRO A 356 -8.16 -7.88 9.79
C PRO A 356 -8.45 -8.51 8.43
N ASP A 357 -9.72 -8.84 8.19
CA ASP A 357 -10.18 -9.56 7.01
C ASP A 357 -10.68 -8.62 5.89
N ALA A 358 -10.86 -7.33 6.20
CA ALA A 358 -11.17 -6.28 5.22
C ALA A 358 -10.50 -4.94 5.55
N GLY A 359 -10.33 -4.13 4.51
CA GLY A 359 -9.72 -2.82 4.58
C GLY A 359 -9.53 -2.20 3.19
N GLY A 360 -8.88 -1.04 3.14
CA GLY A 360 -8.68 -0.30 1.89
C GLY A 360 -9.93 0.42 1.39
N TYR A 361 -10.09 0.58 0.06
CA TYR A 361 -11.17 1.39 -0.55
C TYR A 361 -12.01 0.63 -1.56
N PHE A 362 -11.59 -0.59 -1.92
CA PHE A 362 -12.08 -1.25 -3.12
C PHE A 362 -12.82 -2.52 -2.78
N THR A 363 -13.81 -2.84 -3.61
CA THR A 363 -14.46 -4.15 -3.64
C THR A 363 -14.38 -4.65 -5.07
N TYR A 364 -13.72 -5.78 -5.27
CA TYR A 364 -13.53 -6.37 -6.58
C TYR A 364 -14.64 -7.38 -6.86
N LEU A 365 -15.37 -7.15 -7.95
CA LEU A 365 -16.49 -7.99 -8.37
C LEU A 365 -16.11 -8.71 -9.67
N LEU A 366 -16.27 -10.04 -9.66
CA LEU A 366 -16.08 -10.88 -10.84
C LEU A 366 -17.44 -11.32 -11.36
N LEU A 367 -17.62 -11.24 -12.67
CA LEU A 367 -18.69 -11.95 -13.37
C LEU A 367 -18.11 -13.27 -13.89
N SER A 368 -18.76 -14.40 -13.60
CA SER A 368 -18.20 -15.72 -13.91
C SER A 368 -18.22 -16.05 -15.41
N TRP A 369 -17.18 -15.71 -16.15
CA TRP A 369 -17.09 -15.94 -17.61
C TRP A 369 -17.10 -17.42 -18.01
N ALA A 370 -16.66 -18.31 -17.12
CA ALA A 370 -16.41 -19.72 -17.42
C ALA A 370 -17.68 -20.54 -17.70
N TRP A 371 -18.87 -19.98 -17.47
CA TRP A 371 -20.14 -20.70 -17.56
C TRP A 371 -21.22 -19.93 -18.31
N HIS A 372 -20.87 -18.83 -19.01
CA HIS A 372 -21.85 -17.95 -19.64
C HIS A 372 -21.66 -17.88 -21.15
N THR A 373 -22.68 -18.30 -21.88
CA THR A 373 -22.86 -18.03 -23.31
C THR A 373 -22.93 -16.52 -23.56
N THR A 374 -22.65 -16.09 -24.80
CA THR A 374 -22.80 -14.68 -25.20
C THR A 374 -24.16 -14.08 -24.81
N LYS A 375 -25.23 -14.90 -24.84
CA LYS A 375 -26.58 -14.48 -24.45
C LYS A 375 -26.70 -14.19 -22.95
N GLU A 376 -26.03 -14.95 -22.09
CA GLU A 376 -26.02 -14.77 -20.64
C GLU A 376 -25.17 -13.56 -20.22
N ILE A 377 -24.07 -13.30 -20.92
CA ILE A 377 -23.29 -12.05 -20.73
C ILE A 377 -24.13 -10.83 -21.08
N LEU A 378 -24.81 -10.84 -22.24
CA LEU A 378 -25.70 -9.75 -22.65
C LEU A 378 -26.86 -9.55 -21.67
N GLU A 379 -27.42 -10.63 -21.14
CA GLU A 379 -28.47 -10.60 -20.12
C GLU A 379 -27.96 -10.07 -18.78
N GLY A 380 -26.76 -10.47 -18.34
CA GLY A 380 -26.12 -9.93 -17.13
C GLY A 380 -25.92 -8.42 -17.23
N ILE A 381 -25.38 -7.94 -18.36
CA ILE A 381 -25.25 -6.49 -18.64
C ILE A 381 -26.62 -5.80 -18.67
N ARG A 382 -27.63 -6.43 -19.29
CA ARG A 382 -29.00 -5.89 -19.34
C ARG A 382 -29.60 -5.74 -17.94
N ARG A 383 -29.37 -6.69 -17.04
CA ARG A 383 -29.87 -6.64 -15.66
C ARG A 383 -29.15 -5.58 -14.82
N ILE A 384 -27.84 -5.42 -14.99
CA ILE A 384 -27.10 -4.28 -14.38
C ILE A 384 -27.67 -2.95 -14.87
N ALA A 385 -27.94 -2.83 -16.17
CA ALA A 385 -28.53 -1.62 -16.74
C ALA A 385 -29.95 -1.36 -16.19
N CYS A 386 -30.78 -2.41 -16.09
CA CYS A 386 -32.13 -2.31 -15.54
C CYS A 386 -32.12 -1.90 -14.06
N LEU A 387 -31.21 -2.47 -13.27
CA LEU A 387 -30.99 -2.10 -11.88
C LEU A 387 -30.56 -0.64 -11.74
N ALA A 388 -29.62 -0.19 -12.59
CA ALA A 388 -29.20 1.20 -12.63
C ALA A 388 -30.35 2.16 -12.98
N GLU A 389 -31.28 1.74 -13.83
CA GLU A 389 -32.49 2.50 -14.15
C GLU A 389 -33.53 2.50 -13.01
N GLU A 390 -33.69 1.40 -12.28
CA GLU A 390 -34.60 1.31 -11.14
C GLU A 390 -34.13 2.16 -9.96
N VAL A 391 -32.84 2.12 -9.62
CA VAL A 391 -32.24 2.99 -8.60
C VAL A 391 -32.46 4.46 -8.99
N ARG A 392 -32.24 4.81 -10.26
CA ARG A 392 -32.46 6.17 -10.77
C ARG A 392 -33.92 6.65 -10.68
N LYS A 393 -34.89 5.73 -10.68
CA LYS A 393 -36.33 6.04 -10.55
C LYS A 393 -36.78 6.17 -9.10
N GLN A 394 -36.06 5.57 -8.14
CA GLN A 394 -36.40 5.68 -6.71
C GLN A 394 -35.90 6.99 -6.08
N ASP A 395 -34.89 7.64 -6.68
CA ASP A 395 -34.34 8.93 -6.25
C ASP A 395 -34.97 10.17 -6.96
N ALA A 396 -35.93 9.96 -7.86
CA ALA A 396 -36.68 11.00 -8.57
C ALA A 396 -38.11 11.13 -8.00
#